data_AF-A0A2D9LIL8-F1
#
_entry.id   AF-A0A2D9LIL8-F1
#
_cell.length_a   1.000
_cell.length_b   1.000
_cell.length_c   1.000
_cell.angle_alpha   90.00
_cell.angle_beta   90.00
_cell.angle_gamma   90.00
#
_symmetry.space_group_name_H-M   'P 1'
#
loop_
_entity.id
_entity.type
_entity.pdbx_description
1 polymer ?
#
loop_
_entity_poly.entity_id
_entity_poly.type
_entity_poly.pdbx_seq_one_letter_code
_entity_poly.pdbx_strand_id
1 'polypeptide(L)'
;MDQILVNMKDPSWWFTGVFFVLVGIFLTKLASDWLPRIWVYLGRGIPHITRKIQRWRERKILLRVKKYRQYEIKVHWLISRYWALATIFIMYTGFIMISFAVSNSAERELTEIKRFFPLVLPIYGLQFVVMWEQSLLKRVMKAHIKWKQGVTSEANGRS
;
A
#
# COMPACT_ATOMS: atom_id res chain seq x y z
N MET A 1 -18.89 -17.20 25.82
CA MET A 1 -18.18 -16.06 26.46
C MET A 1 -16.92 -16.52 27.20
N ASP A 2 -16.97 -17.71 27.81
CA ASP A 2 -15.85 -18.27 28.59
C ASP A 2 -14.55 -18.51 27.79
N GLN A 3 -14.64 -18.82 26.49
CA GLN A 3 -13.45 -19.03 25.65
C GLN A 3 -12.63 -17.77 25.40
N ILE A 4 -13.24 -16.58 25.38
CA ILE A 4 -12.50 -15.31 25.23
C ILE A 4 -11.71 -15.03 26.52
N LEU A 5 -12.29 -15.36 27.68
CA LEU A 5 -11.62 -15.26 28.98
C LEU A 5 -10.49 -16.27 29.13
N VAL A 6 -10.63 -17.49 28.58
CA VAL A 6 -9.57 -18.50 28.56
C VAL A 6 -8.42 -18.08 27.64
N ASN A 7 -8.71 -17.55 26.45
CA ASN A 7 -7.67 -17.02 25.54
C ASN A 7 -7.00 -15.73 26.06
N MET A 8 -7.68 -14.91 26.88
CA MET A 8 -7.06 -13.76 27.54
C MET A 8 -6.08 -14.14 28.66
N LYS A 9 -6.16 -15.38 29.17
CA LYS A 9 -5.25 -15.91 30.20
C LYS A 9 -3.90 -16.34 29.65
N ASP A 10 -3.81 -16.55 28.33
CA ASP A 10 -2.63 -17.05 27.66
C ASP A 10 -1.90 -15.90 26.93
N PRO A 11 -0.82 -15.32 27.47
CA PRO A 11 -0.19 -14.10 26.94
C PRO A 11 0.38 -14.23 25.51
N SER A 12 0.34 -15.43 24.94
CA SER A 12 0.70 -15.73 23.56
C SER A 12 -0.20 -15.03 22.52
N TRP A 13 -1.45 -14.68 22.85
CA TRP A 13 -2.39 -14.06 21.90
C TRP A 13 -2.10 -12.59 21.57
N TRP A 14 -1.70 -11.77 22.57
CA TRP A 14 -1.27 -10.40 22.32
C TRP A 14 0.13 -10.37 21.69
N PHE A 15 0.98 -11.35 22.02
CA PHE A 15 2.27 -11.51 21.38
C PHE A 15 2.14 -11.81 19.89
N THR A 16 1.22 -12.69 19.48
CA THR A 16 0.93 -12.95 18.06
C THR A 16 0.31 -11.73 17.38
N GLY A 17 -0.68 -11.05 17.99
CA GLY A 17 -1.28 -9.83 17.43
C GLY A 17 -0.28 -8.68 17.23
N VAL A 18 0.51 -8.35 18.26
CA VAL A 18 1.57 -7.33 18.19
C VAL A 18 2.67 -7.75 17.22
N PHE A 19 3.02 -9.04 17.18
CA PHE A 19 3.96 -9.59 16.20
C PHE A 19 3.44 -9.40 14.77
N PHE A 20 2.18 -9.69 14.46
CA PHE A 20 1.63 -9.47 13.12
C PHE A 20 1.54 -7.98 12.74
N VAL A 21 1.26 -7.09 13.71
CA VAL A 21 1.30 -5.64 13.47
C VAL A 21 2.74 -5.17 13.20
N LEU A 22 3.71 -5.61 14.01
CA LEU A 22 5.12 -5.29 13.82
C LEU A 22 5.65 -5.88 12.52
N VAL A 23 5.33 -7.13 12.20
CA VAL A 23 5.67 -7.81 10.95
C VAL A 23 5.01 -7.12 9.77
N GLY A 24 3.77 -6.65 9.88
CA GLY A 24 3.10 -5.86 8.85
C GLY A 24 3.80 -4.52 8.60
N ILE A 25 4.19 -3.80 9.67
CA ILE A 25 4.98 -2.56 9.56
C ILE A 25 6.37 -2.86 8.95
N PHE A 26 7.00 -3.94 9.38
CA PHE A 26 8.33 -4.35 8.93
C PHE A 26 8.29 -4.80 7.46
N LEU A 27 7.27 -5.54 7.03
CA LEU A 27 6.99 -5.90 5.63
C LEU A 27 6.68 -4.68 4.79
N THR A 28 5.94 -3.71 5.31
CA THR A 28 5.64 -2.47 4.58
C THR A 28 6.91 -1.64 4.36
N LYS A 29 7.78 -1.58 5.39
CA LYS A 29 9.08 -0.91 5.33
C LYS A 29 10.09 -1.67 4.45
N LEU A 30 10.14 -3.00 4.57
CA LEU A 30 10.92 -3.87 3.70
C LEU A 30 10.45 -3.74 2.25
N ALA A 31 9.14 -3.78 1.99
CA ALA A 31 8.59 -3.60 0.65
C ALA A 31 8.93 -2.21 0.10
N SER A 32 8.80 -1.14 0.89
CA SER A 32 9.16 0.21 0.43
C SER A 32 10.64 0.35 0.09
N ASP A 33 11.51 -0.38 0.79
CA ASP A 33 12.96 -0.26 0.67
C ASP A 33 13.58 -1.28 -0.28
N TRP A 34 12.97 -2.47 -0.44
CA TRP A 34 13.42 -3.55 -1.32
C TRP A 34 12.89 -3.40 -2.74
N LEU A 35 11.63 -2.98 -2.95
CA LEU A 35 11.11 -2.78 -4.30
C LEU A 35 12.00 -1.84 -5.13
N PRO A 36 12.46 -0.68 -4.63
CA PRO A 36 13.38 0.17 -5.36
C PRO A 36 14.72 -0.53 -5.64
N ARG A 37 15.27 -1.28 -4.67
CA ARG A 37 16.57 -1.97 -4.80
C ARG A 37 16.54 -3.11 -5.79
N ILE A 38 15.48 -3.93 -5.80
CA ILE A 38 15.27 -5.00 -6.79
C ILE A 38 15.18 -4.41 -8.19
N TRP A 39 14.45 -3.30 -8.36
CA TRP A 39 14.37 -2.59 -9.64
C TRP A 39 15.73 -2.05 -10.10
N VAL A 40 16.58 -1.58 -9.18
CA VAL A 40 17.96 -1.15 -9.50
C VAL A 40 18.83 -2.34 -9.91
N TYR A 41 18.69 -3.49 -9.25
CA TYR A 41 19.43 -4.71 -9.60
C TYR A 41 19.02 -5.28 -10.96
N LEU A 42 17.72 -5.38 -11.25
CA LEU A 42 17.19 -5.72 -12.58
C LEU A 42 17.64 -4.70 -13.64
N GLY A 43 17.77 -3.44 -13.25
CA GLY A 43 18.29 -2.35 -14.08
C GLY A 43 19.74 -2.55 -14.54
N ARG A 44 20.56 -3.25 -13.75
CA ARG A 44 21.94 -3.61 -14.13
C ARG A 44 21.99 -4.77 -15.13
N GLY A 45 21.09 -5.74 -15.00
CA GLY A 45 21.02 -6.90 -15.90
C GLY A 45 20.55 -6.54 -17.31
N ILE A 46 19.53 -5.67 -17.43
CA ILE A 46 18.98 -5.26 -18.73
C ILE A 46 18.68 -3.76 -18.74
N PRO A 47 19.69 -2.90 -18.97
CA PRO A 47 19.56 -1.45 -18.81
C PRO A 47 18.62 -0.81 -19.84
N HIS A 48 18.49 -1.38 -21.05
CA HIS A 48 17.65 -0.80 -22.10
C HIS A 48 16.15 -0.95 -21.80
N ILE A 49 15.72 -2.13 -21.35
CA ILE A 49 14.31 -2.42 -21.09
C ILE A 49 13.84 -1.69 -19.84
N THR A 50 14.64 -1.72 -18.77
CA THR A 50 14.31 -1.05 -17.50
C THR A 50 14.23 0.47 -17.64
N ARG A 51 15.16 1.11 -18.38
CA ARG A 51 15.08 2.54 -18.71
C ARG A 51 13.83 2.87 -19.53
N LYS A 52 13.47 2.03 -20.50
CA LYS A 52 12.27 2.23 -21.33
C LYS A 52 10.99 2.15 -20.49
N ILE A 53 10.89 1.14 -19.61
CA ILE A 53 9.76 0.97 -18.69
C ILE A 53 9.69 2.14 -17.70
N GLN A 54 10.82 2.55 -17.13
CA GLN A 54 10.87 3.68 -16.20
C GLN A 54 10.42 4.98 -16.87
N ARG A 55 10.92 5.29 -18.07
CA ARG A 55 10.50 6.47 -18.84
C ARG A 55 9.01 6.43 -19.18
N TRP A 56 8.49 5.28 -19.57
CA TRP A 56 7.07 5.13 -19.89
C TRP A 56 6.17 5.29 -18.66
N ARG A 57 6.57 4.70 -17.53
CA ARG A 57 5.94 4.89 -16.22
C ARG A 57 5.92 6.36 -15.84
N GLU A 58 7.09 7.01 -15.87
CA GLU A 58 7.22 8.42 -15.50
C GLU A 58 6.36 9.31 -16.41
N ARG A 59 6.36 9.07 -17.73
CA ARG A 59 5.49 9.77 -18.68
C ARG A 59 4.01 9.62 -18.33
N LYS A 60 3.55 8.40 -18.02
CA LYS A 60 2.15 8.17 -17.62
C LYS A 60 1.79 8.90 -16.33
N ILE A 61 2.69 8.91 -15.34
CA ILE A 61 2.52 9.64 -14.08
C ILE A 61 2.41 11.14 -14.36
N LEU A 62 3.34 11.70 -15.13
CA LEU A 62 3.37 13.13 -15.47
C LEU A 62 2.13 13.57 -16.25
N LEU A 63 1.64 12.76 -17.19
CA LEU A 63 0.41 13.04 -17.91
C LEU A 63 -0.81 13.08 -16.98
N ARG A 64 -0.91 12.15 -16.02
CA ARG A 64 -1.96 12.20 -14.99
C ARG A 64 -1.82 13.43 -14.12
N VAL A 65 -0.61 13.73 -13.63
CA VAL A 65 -0.35 14.92 -12.81
C VAL A 65 -0.77 16.20 -13.55
N LYS A 66 -0.39 16.35 -14.82
CA LYS A 66 -0.79 17.50 -15.65
C LYS A 66 -2.31 17.60 -15.78
N LYS A 67 -3.01 16.47 -15.97
CA LYS A 67 -4.48 16.41 -16.10
C LYS A 67 -5.21 16.70 -14.79
N TYR A 68 -4.65 16.33 -13.64
CA TYR A 68 -5.33 16.42 -12.35
C TYR A 68 -5.00 17.67 -11.55
N ARG A 69 -3.80 18.27 -11.71
CA ARG A 69 -3.32 19.38 -10.86
C ARG A 69 -4.22 20.63 -10.87
N GLN A 70 -5.00 20.84 -11.93
CA GLN A 70 -5.86 22.04 -12.09
C GLN A 70 -7.27 21.85 -11.54
N TYR A 71 -7.70 20.61 -11.32
CA TYR A 71 -9.10 20.30 -10.98
C TYR A 71 -9.19 19.73 -9.57
N GLU A 72 -9.61 20.56 -8.60
CA GLU A 72 -9.75 20.17 -7.18
C GLU A 72 -10.64 18.92 -7.01
N ILE A 73 -11.77 18.87 -7.72
CA ILE A 73 -12.71 17.72 -7.69
C ILE A 73 -11.99 16.40 -8.04
N LYS A 74 -11.08 16.42 -9.01
CA LYS A 74 -10.36 15.20 -9.42
C LYS A 74 -9.28 14.81 -8.41
N VAL A 75 -8.68 15.78 -7.71
CA VAL A 75 -7.75 15.53 -6.61
C VAL A 75 -8.50 14.90 -5.44
N HIS A 76 -9.66 15.43 -5.06
CA HIS A 76 -10.54 14.83 -4.05
C HIS A 76 -10.96 13.41 -4.42
N TRP A 77 -11.37 13.18 -5.67
CA TRP A 77 -11.70 11.83 -6.14
C TRP A 77 -10.51 10.85 -5.98
N LEU A 78 -9.28 11.29 -6.31
CA LEU A 78 -8.07 10.48 -6.13
C LEU A 78 -7.80 10.17 -4.65
N ILE A 79 -8.01 11.15 -3.75
CA ILE A 79 -7.88 10.96 -2.30
C ILE A 79 -8.92 9.93 -1.83
N SER A 80 -10.19 10.11 -2.16
CA SER A 80 -11.27 9.21 -1.76
C SER A 80 -11.06 7.80 -2.30
N ARG A 81 -10.59 7.66 -3.55
CA ARG A 81 -10.26 6.36 -4.13
C ARG A 81 -9.12 5.65 -3.38
N TYR A 82 -8.07 6.39 -3.03
CA TYR A 82 -6.97 5.84 -2.24
C TYR A 82 -7.47 5.34 -0.88
N TRP A 83 -8.27 6.13 -0.16
CA TRP A 83 -8.83 5.73 1.12
C TRP A 83 -9.77 4.54 1.00
N ALA A 84 -10.64 4.48 -0.02
CA ALA A 84 -11.49 3.32 -0.26
C ALA A 84 -10.68 2.03 -0.45
N LEU A 85 -9.61 2.09 -1.27
CA LEU A 85 -8.71 0.95 -1.47
C LEU A 85 -7.97 0.56 -0.19
N ALA A 86 -7.50 1.54 0.58
CA ALA A 86 -6.85 1.29 1.87
C ALA A 86 -7.81 0.65 2.89
N THR A 87 -9.07 1.09 2.95
CA THR A 87 -10.08 0.49 3.84
C THR A 87 -10.39 -0.94 3.42
N ILE A 88 -10.54 -1.21 2.11
CA ILE A 88 -10.71 -2.58 1.60
C ILE A 88 -9.51 -3.45 1.99
N PHE A 89 -8.29 -2.93 1.84
CA PHE A 89 -7.07 -3.63 2.27
C PHE A 89 -7.08 -3.97 3.76
N ILE A 90 -7.42 -2.99 4.61
CA ILE A 90 -7.47 -3.17 6.07
C ILE A 90 -8.54 -4.19 6.44
N MET A 91 -9.75 -4.10 5.87
CA MET A 91 -10.83 -5.05 6.12
C MET A 91 -10.43 -6.46 5.70
N TYR A 92 -9.82 -6.62 4.53
CA TYR A 92 -9.40 -7.92 4.02
C TYR A 92 -8.27 -8.54 4.85
N THR A 93 -7.30 -7.72 5.27
CA THR A 93 -6.22 -8.15 6.16
C THR A 93 -6.78 -8.54 7.53
N GLY A 94 -7.70 -7.75 8.07
CA GLY A 94 -8.39 -8.05 9.33
C GLY A 94 -9.19 -9.35 9.26
N PHE A 95 -9.89 -9.60 8.14
CA PHE A 95 -10.63 -10.84 7.92
C PHE A 95 -9.72 -12.06 7.93
N ILE A 96 -8.55 -11.98 7.29
CA ILE A 96 -7.58 -13.09 7.24
C ILE A 96 -6.96 -13.31 8.62
N MET A 97 -6.63 -12.24 9.34
CA MET A 97 -6.15 -12.31 10.72
C MET A 97 -7.15 -12.98 11.65
N ILE A 98 -8.43 -12.62 11.57
CA ILE A 98 -9.50 -13.26 12.35
C ILE A 98 -9.67 -14.71 11.95
N SER A 99 -9.66 -15.01 10.64
CA SER A 99 -9.79 -16.38 10.13
C SER A 99 -8.67 -17.28 10.64
N PHE A 100 -7.43 -16.76 10.71
CA PHE A 100 -6.27 -17.45 11.24
C PHE A 100 -6.32 -17.59 12.77
N ALA A 101 -6.80 -16.58 13.49
CA ALA A 101 -6.98 -16.64 14.95
C ALA A 101 -8.07 -17.64 15.38
N VAL A 102 -9.08 -17.86 14.53
CA VAL A 102 -10.18 -18.81 14.78
C VAL A 102 -9.86 -20.23 14.31
N SER A 103 -8.94 -20.41 13.35
CA SER A 103 -8.49 -21.75 12.92
C SER A 103 -7.60 -22.38 13.99
N ASN A 104 -8.23 -23.11 14.89
CA ASN A 104 -7.65 -23.66 16.12
C ASN A 104 -6.81 -24.94 15.87
N SER A 105 -5.86 -24.93 14.92
CA SER A 105 -5.06 -26.12 14.61
C SER A 105 -3.55 -25.86 14.48
N ALA A 106 -2.86 -25.92 15.61
CA ALA A 106 -1.39 -25.97 15.68
C ALA A 106 -0.80 -27.29 15.11
N GLU A 107 -1.61 -28.26 14.70
CA GLU A 107 -1.14 -29.60 14.29
C GLU A 107 -1.15 -29.87 12.77
N ARG A 108 -1.46 -28.89 11.91
CA ARG A 108 -1.42 -29.05 10.43
C ARG A 108 -0.86 -27.84 9.70
N GLU A 109 0.27 -27.31 10.16
CA GLU A 109 0.88 -26.09 9.61
C GLU A 109 1.06 -26.09 8.07
N LEU A 110 1.50 -27.21 7.47
CA LEU A 110 1.74 -27.26 6.01
C LEU A 110 0.46 -27.34 5.16
N THR A 111 -0.60 -27.93 5.67
CA THR A 111 -1.86 -28.13 4.93
C THR A 111 -2.74 -26.89 5.00
N GLU A 112 -2.71 -26.17 6.12
CA GLU A 112 -3.41 -24.89 6.26
C GLU A 112 -2.72 -23.76 5.49
N ILE A 113 -1.38 -23.69 5.49
CA ILE A 113 -0.64 -22.71 4.66
C ILE A 113 -1.04 -22.83 3.18
N LYS A 114 -1.19 -24.05 2.65
CA LYS A 114 -1.65 -24.28 1.27
C LYS A 114 -3.10 -23.82 1.04
N ARG A 115 -3.95 -23.87 2.07
CA ARG A 115 -5.37 -23.46 2.00
C ARG A 115 -5.52 -21.93 2.04
N PHE A 116 -4.64 -21.24 2.78
CA PHE A 116 -4.63 -19.78 2.86
C PHE A 116 -3.76 -19.11 1.79
N PHE A 117 -2.85 -19.84 1.13
CA PHE A 117 -1.99 -19.31 0.06
C PHE A 117 -2.76 -18.57 -1.06
N PRO A 118 -3.91 -19.07 -1.57
CA PRO A 118 -4.70 -18.36 -2.59
C PRO A 118 -5.37 -17.08 -2.06
N LEU A 119 -5.60 -16.97 -0.74
CA LEU A 119 -6.13 -15.78 -0.08
C LEU A 119 -5.05 -14.73 0.20
N VAL A 120 -3.80 -15.16 0.39
CA VAL A 120 -2.66 -14.27 0.67
C VAL A 120 -2.14 -13.60 -0.60
N LEU A 121 -2.17 -14.26 -1.76
CA LEU A 121 -1.69 -13.69 -3.02
C LEU A 121 -2.44 -12.38 -3.43
N PRO A 122 -3.78 -12.30 -3.32
CA PRO A 122 -4.53 -11.06 -3.50
C PRO A 122 -4.13 -9.94 -2.53
N ILE A 123 -3.73 -10.25 -1.28
CA ILE A 123 -3.28 -9.24 -0.31
C ILE A 123 -2.07 -8.50 -0.88
N TYR A 124 -1.07 -9.23 -1.35
CA TYR A 124 0.14 -8.63 -1.89
C TYR A 124 -0.12 -7.83 -3.17
N GLY A 125 -1.02 -8.32 -4.03
CA GLY A 125 -1.48 -7.58 -5.20
C GLY A 125 -2.16 -6.26 -4.81
N LEU A 126 -3.06 -6.31 -3.83
CA LEU A 126 -3.81 -5.15 -3.34
C LEU A 126 -2.89 -4.16 -2.59
N GLN A 127 -1.92 -4.67 -1.82
CA GLN A 127 -0.87 -3.88 -1.18
C GLN A 127 -0.04 -3.11 -2.23
N PHE A 128 0.36 -3.78 -3.31
CA PHE A 128 1.09 -3.13 -4.40
C PHE A 128 0.26 -2.03 -5.07
N VAL A 129 -1.03 -2.26 -5.28
CA VAL A 129 -1.97 -1.25 -5.82
C VAL A 129 -2.09 -0.05 -4.86
N VAL A 130 -2.25 -0.29 -3.55
CA VAL A 130 -2.34 0.78 -2.54
C VAL A 130 -1.05 1.60 -2.50
N MET A 131 0.12 0.95 -2.47
CA MET A 131 1.42 1.65 -2.50
C MET A 131 1.59 2.48 -3.78
N TRP A 132 1.18 1.93 -4.92
CA TRP A 132 1.24 2.64 -6.20
C TRP A 132 0.35 3.89 -6.19
N GLU A 133 -0.90 3.75 -5.75
CA GLU A 133 -1.85 4.85 -5.62
C GLU A 133 -1.35 5.92 -4.66
N GLN A 134 -0.74 5.53 -3.53
CA GLN A 134 -0.13 6.46 -2.58
C GLN A 134 0.99 7.28 -3.24
N SER A 135 1.87 6.63 -4.02
CA SER A 135 2.95 7.32 -4.73
C SER A 135 2.43 8.30 -5.78
N LEU A 136 1.35 7.94 -6.49
CA LEU A 136 0.70 8.83 -7.44
C LEU A 136 0.06 10.03 -6.72
N LEU A 137 -0.68 9.76 -5.65
CA LEU A 137 -1.40 10.77 -4.88
C LEU A 137 -0.43 11.81 -4.32
N LYS A 138 0.68 11.39 -3.70
CA LYS A 138 1.72 12.31 -3.19
C LYS A 138 2.24 13.25 -4.29
N ARG A 139 2.50 12.74 -5.50
CA ARG A 139 2.99 13.54 -6.63
C ARG A 139 1.93 14.51 -7.16
N VAL A 140 0.69 14.05 -7.30
CA VAL A 140 -0.43 14.89 -7.76
C VAL A 140 -0.70 16.00 -6.75
N MET A 141 -0.75 15.67 -5.46
CA MET A 141 -1.04 16.61 -4.38
C MET A 141 0.06 17.67 -4.27
N LYS A 142 1.34 17.27 -4.32
CA LYS A 142 2.48 18.22 -4.36
C LYS A 142 2.40 19.17 -5.56
N ALA A 143 2.05 18.64 -6.74
CA ALA A 143 1.90 19.46 -7.94
C ALA A 143 0.67 20.39 -7.89
N HIS A 144 -0.43 19.94 -7.29
CA HIS A 144 -1.63 20.75 -7.09
C HIS A 144 -1.37 21.90 -6.12
N ILE A 145 -0.72 21.63 -4.97
CA ILE A 145 -0.34 22.66 -3.99
C ILE A 145 0.57 23.71 -4.64
N LYS A 146 1.61 23.27 -5.37
CA LYS A 146 2.53 24.19 -6.07
C LYS A 146 1.81 25.03 -7.12
N TRP A 147 0.87 24.44 -7.86
CA TRP A 147 0.05 25.17 -8.84
C TRP A 147 -0.84 26.20 -8.15
N LYS A 148 -1.53 25.81 -7.07
CA LYS A 148 -2.41 26.71 -6.29
C LYS A 148 -1.64 27.88 -5.70
N GLN A 149 -0.44 27.63 -5.14
CA GLN A 149 0.46 28.67 -4.64
C GLN A 149 0.92 29.64 -5.74
N GLY A 150 1.22 29.13 -6.95
CA GLY A 150 1.58 29.96 -8.09
C GLY A 150 0.45 30.89 -8.51
N VAL A 151 -0.76 30.35 -8.68
CA VAL A 151 -1.96 31.13 -9.03
C VAL A 151 -2.27 32.19 -7.95
N THR A 152 -2.16 31.84 -6.66
CA THR A 152 -2.39 32.82 -5.59
C THR A 152 -1.28 33.87 -5.47
N SER A 153 -0.04 33.54 -5.85
CA SER A 153 1.07 34.52 -5.88
C SER A 153 0.92 35.51 -7.02
N GLU A 154 0.57 35.01 -8.22
CA GLU A 154 0.27 35.83 -9.39
C GLU A 154 -0.94 36.75 -9.13
N ALA A 155 -2.01 36.22 -8.53
CA ALA A 155 -3.19 37.00 -8.14
C ALA A 155 -2.89 38.10 -7.11
N ASN A 156 -1.87 37.89 -6.26
CA ASN A 156 -1.44 38.85 -5.24
C ASN A 156 -0.33 39.81 -5.71
N GLY A 157 0.01 39.82 -7.02
CA GLY A 157 0.98 40.75 -7.59
C GLY A 157 2.43 40.57 -7.13
N ARG A 158 2.78 39.39 -6.59
CA ARG A 158 4.16 39.04 -6.24
C ARG A 158 4.78 38.25 -7.39
N SER A 159 5.29 38.97 -8.39
CA SER A 159 6.19 38.45 -9.42
C SER A 159 7.63 38.84 -9.11
#